data_AF-I1LJM1-F1
#
_entry.id   AF-I1LJM1-F1
#
_cell.length_a   1.000
_cell.length_b   1.000
_cell.length_c   1.000
_cell.angle_alpha   90.00
_cell.angle_beta   90.00
_cell.angle_gamma   90.00
#
_symmetry.space_group_name_H-M   'P 1'
#
loop_
_entity.id
_entity.type
_entity.pdbx_description
1 polymer ?
#
loop_
_entity_poly.entity_id
_entity_poly.type
_entity_poly.pdbx_seq_one_letter_code
_entity_poly.pdbx_strand_id
1 'polypeptide(L)'
;MNKRQEDLRNIATTLDSRFNQTLRNVQGLLKGRSIPGKILLSRRVDPPDNSNSKISSPNYKRSFSHNDAGTSDNTSGAVEEEFQSKSKPISIANANKLKVSTSLGGSPPEEFHKSTMGARATDSARIMKFTKVLSGTVVILDKLRELAWSGVPDNMRPKVWRLLLGYAPPNSDRREGVLRRKRLEYLDCISQYYDIPDTERSDDEVNMLHQIGIDCPRTVPDVPFFQQQQVQKSLERILYAWAIRHPASGYVQGINDLVTPFLVVFLSEHFEGDIDNWSMSDLSSDIISNIEADCYWCLSKLLDGMQDHYTFAQPGIQRLVFKLKELVRRIDGNTFLRTFCFPPSIV
;
A
#
# COMPACT_ATOMS: atom_id res chain seq x y z
N MET A 1 26.01 -34.07 7.38
CA MET A 1 25.41 -32.78 7.80
C MET A 1 24.37 -32.20 6.82
N ASN A 2 24.29 -32.65 5.55
CA ASN A 2 23.46 -31.97 4.54
C ASN A 2 21.93 -32.00 4.75
N LYS A 3 21.36 -33.11 5.25
CA LYS A 3 19.90 -33.34 5.20
C LYS A 3 19.07 -32.22 5.86
N ARG A 4 19.44 -31.78 7.08
CA ARG A 4 18.79 -30.66 7.77
C ARG A 4 18.87 -29.32 7.02
N GLN A 5 19.92 -29.09 6.22
CA GLN A 5 20.13 -27.84 5.50
C GLN A 5 19.40 -27.85 4.14
N GLU A 6 19.17 -29.03 3.59
CA GLU A 6 18.33 -29.30 2.43
C GLU A 6 16.84 -29.23 2.80
N ASP A 7 16.45 -29.81 3.94
CA ASP A 7 15.11 -29.69 4.53
C ASP A 7 14.75 -28.21 4.79
N LEU A 8 15.65 -27.43 5.40
CA LEU A 8 15.41 -25.98 5.63
C LEU A 8 15.30 -25.17 4.33
N ARG A 9 16.06 -25.52 3.29
CA ARG A 9 15.92 -24.88 1.96
C ARG A 9 14.62 -25.26 1.27
N ASN A 10 14.22 -26.53 1.36
CA ASN A 10 12.96 -27.01 0.82
C ASN A 10 11.77 -26.36 1.55
N ILE A 11 11.82 -26.24 2.88
CA ILE A 11 10.83 -25.51 3.68
C ILE A 11 10.77 -24.04 3.25
N ALA A 12 11.91 -23.34 3.15
CA ALA A 12 11.94 -21.94 2.73
C ALA A 12 11.37 -21.72 1.31
N THR A 13 11.74 -22.57 0.33
CA THR A 13 11.17 -22.48 -1.03
C THR A 13 9.69 -22.87 -1.08
N THR A 14 9.22 -23.72 -0.16
CA THR A 14 7.79 -24.05 -0.04
C THR A 14 7.01 -22.92 0.63
N LEU A 15 7.63 -22.20 1.58
CA LEU A 15 7.07 -21.01 2.22
C LEU A 15 7.00 -19.82 1.25
N ASP A 16 8.07 -19.49 0.52
CA ASP A 16 8.05 -18.45 -0.52
C ASP A 16 6.95 -18.73 -1.56
N SER A 17 6.76 -20.00 -1.93
CA SER A 17 5.68 -20.42 -2.82
C SER A 17 4.30 -20.20 -2.18
N ARG A 18 4.14 -20.45 -0.86
CA ARG A 18 2.90 -20.24 -0.10
C ARG A 18 2.59 -18.77 0.18
N PHE A 19 3.56 -17.92 0.51
CA PHE A 19 3.35 -16.48 0.65
C PHE A 19 2.95 -15.84 -0.69
N ASN A 20 3.61 -16.26 -1.78
CA ASN A 20 3.17 -15.91 -3.13
C ASN A 20 1.79 -16.52 -3.48
N GLN A 21 1.44 -17.69 -2.93
CA GLN A 21 0.08 -18.26 -3.03
C GLN A 21 -0.93 -17.37 -2.28
N THR A 22 -0.63 -16.90 -1.07
CA THR A 22 -1.51 -16.01 -0.28
C THR A 22 -1.69 -14.66 -0.97
N LEU A 23 -0.61 -14.03 -1.47
CA LEU A 23 -0.73 -12.84 -2.32
C LEU A 23 -1.47 -13.12 -3.64
N ARG A 24 -1.38 -14.34 -4.20
CA ARG A 24 -2.21 -14.77 -5.35
C ARG A 24 -3.65 -15.10 -4.96
N ASN A 25 -3.94 -15.45 -3.71
CA ASN A 25 -5.29 -15.69 -3.20
C ASN A 25 -5.98 -14.36 -2.89
N VAL A 26 -5.26 -13.38 -2.34
CA VAL A 26 -5.71 -11.98 -2.21
C VAL A 26 -5.89 -11.34 -3.60
N GLN A 27 -4.93 -11.53 -4.52
CA GLN A 27 -5.14 -11.17 -5.93
C GLN A 27 -6.22 -12.03 -6.62
N GLY A 28 -6.56 -13.21 -6.10
CA GLY A 28 -7.54 -14.14 -6.64
C GLY A 28 -8.97 -13.79 -6.23
N LEU A 29 -9.15 -13.31 -5.00
CA LEU A 29 -10.31 -12.56 -4.52
C LEU A 29 -10.61 -11.39 -5.47
N LEU A 30 -9.56 -10.72 -5.94
CA LEU A 30 -9.61 -9.62 -6.92
C LEU A 30 -9.54 -10.06 -8.40
N LYS A 31 -9.37 -11.37 -8.70
CA LYS A 31 -9.24 -11.93 -10.06
C LYS A 31 -10.12 -13.18 -10.27
N GLY A 32 -11.35 -13.14 -9.78
CA GLY A 32 -12.51 -13.81 -10.38
C GLY A 32 -12.55 -15.35 -10.36
N ARG A 33 -13.77 -15.88 -10.23
CA ARG A 33 -14.05 -17.27 -10.59
C ARG A 33 -13.72 -17.48 -12.08
N SER A 34 -12.88 -18.46 -12.37
CA SER A 34 -12.16 -18.63 -13.65
C SER A 34 -13.04 -18.94 -14.86
N ILE A 35 -12.67 -18.40 -16.04
CA ILE A 35 -12.84 -19.06 -17.34
C ILE A 35 -11.51 -18.91 -18.13
N PRO A 36 -10.96 -19.99 -18.72
CA PRO A 36 -9.64 -19.96 -19.38
C PRO A 36 -9.71 -19.62 -20.88
N GLY A 37 -8.74 -18.85 -21.36
CA GLY A 37 -8.53 -18.64 -22.81
C GLY A 37 -7.43 -17.62 -23.12
N LYS A 38 -6.29 -18.06 -23.69
CA LYS A 38 -5.24 -17.16 -24.19
C LYS A 38 -5.59 -16.69 -25.60
N ILE A 39 -5.66 -15.37 -25.86
CA ILE A 39 -5.67 -14.83 -27.24
C ILE A 39 -4.70 -13.63 -27.32
N LEU A 40 -3.97 -13.56 -28.43
CA LEU A 40 -2.94 -12.58 -28.73
C LEU A 40 -3.55 -11.25 -29.23
N LEU A 41 -3.01 -10.12 -28.77
CA LEU A 41 -3.35 -8.80 -29.27
C LEU A 41 -2.74 -8.56 -30.66
N SER A 42 -3.59 -8.49 -31.69
CA SER A 42 -3.24 -7.92 -33.00
C SER A 42 -3.97 -6.59 -33.22
N ARG A 43 -3.24 -5.63 -33.76
CA ARG A 43 -3.58 -4.20 -33.84
C ARG A 43 -4.14 -3.84 -35.23
N ARG A 44 -5.37 -3.32 -35.31
CA ARG A 44 -5.91 -2.52 -36.43
C ARG A 44 -6.87 -1.45 -35.87
N VAL A 45 -6.59 -0.15 -36.02
CA VAL A 45 -6.73 0.76 -37.20
C VAL A 45 -8.12 1.40 -37.21
N ASP A 46 -8.12 2.72 -37.04
CA ASP A 46 -9.30 3.60 -37.00
C ASP A 46 -9.86 3.92 -38.41
N PRO A 47 -11.17 4.14 -38.55
CA PRO A 47 -11.77 4.89 -39.65
C PRO A 47 -12.25 6.29 -39.21
N PRO A 48 -12.46 7.24 -40.15
CA PRO A 48 -12.25 8.67 -39.89
C PRO A 48 -13.48 9.49 -39.47
N ASP A 49 -13.18 10.71 -38.99
CA ASP A 49 -14.12 11.79 -38.71
C ASP A 49 -15.12 12.08 -39.84
N ASN A 50 -16.32 12.51 -39.45
CA ASN A 50 -17.05 13.51 -40.24
C ASN A 50 -17.78 14.50 -39.31
N SER A 51 -17.70 15.78 -39.65
CA SER A 51 -17.92 16.89 -38.70
C SER A 51 -19.27 17.60 -38.85
N ASN A 52 -19.63 18.31 -37.78
CA ASN A 52 -20.60 19.43 -37.68
C ASN A 52 -22.05 19.13 -37.25
N SER A 53 -22.31 19.35 -35.96
CA SER A 53 -23.35 20.31 -35.55
C SER A 53 -22.94 21.04 -34.26
N LYS A 54 -23.19 22.36 -34.21
CA LYS A 54 -22.82 23.24 -33.08
C LYS A 54 -23.97 23.32 -32.07
N ILE A 55 -23.74 23.00 -30.79
CA ILE A 55 -24.53 23.53 -29.67
C ILE A 55 -23.57 23.95 -28.55
N SER A 56 -23.94 25.00 -27.80
CA SER A 56 -23.05 25.85 -27.00
C SER A 56 -22.68 25.28 -25.62
N SER A 57 -21.45 25.53 -25.18
CA SER A 57 -20.95 25.24 -23.82
C SER A 57 -21.04 26.44 -22.88
N PRO A 58 -21.43 26.27 -21.60
CA PRO A 58 -21.17 27.27 -20.56
C PRO A 58 -19.77 27.06 -19.94
N ASN A 59 -18.91 28.07 -20.02
CA ASN A 59 -17.59 28.07 -19.37
C ASN A 59 -17.70 28.33 -17.86
N TYR A 60 -17.27 27.40 -17.01
CA TYR A 60 -16.98 27.70 -15.61
C TYR A 60 -15.49 28.05 -15.45
N LYS A 61 -15.18 29.35 -15.39
CA LYS A 61 -13.86 29.83 -14.97
C LYS A 61 -13.70 29.59 -13.46
N ARG A 62 -12.70 28.80 -13.05
CA ARG A 62 -12.22 28.79 -11.66
C ARG A 62 -11.03 29.75 -11.57
N SER A 63 -11.26 30.94 -11.03
CA SER A 63 -10.22 31.95 -10.84
C SER A 63 -9.15 31.46 -9.86
N PHE A 64 -7.88 31.66 -10.22
CA PHE A 64 -6.80 31.71 -9.25
C PHE A 64 -6.84 33.06 -8.53
N SER A 65 -6.64 33.07 -7.22
CA SER A 65 -6.26 34.27 -6.47
C SER A 65 -4.93 33.98 -5.78
N HIS A 66 -3.93 34.79 -6.09
CA HIS A 66 -2.72 34.95 -5.30
C HIS A 66 -2.82 36.28 -4.53
N ASN A 67 -1.72 36.73 -3.91
CA ASN A 67 -1.58 37.96 -3.10
C ASN A 67 -2.16 37.84 -1.68
N ASP A 68 -1.57 38.43 -0.63
CA ASP A 68 -0.24 39.06 -0.43
C ASP A 68 0.14 38.87 1.06
N ALA A 69 1.40 38.55 1.40
CA ALA A 69 2.47 39.50 1.75
C ALA A 69 2.09 40.51 2.87
N GLY A 70 2.75 40.38 4.04
CA GLY A 70 2.64 41.30 5.18
C GLY A 70 3.88 41.19 6.07
N THR A 71 4.73 42.21 6.02
CA THR A 71 6.04 42.29 6.70
C THR A 71 6.09 43.51 7.63
N SER A 72 6.47 43.30 8.89
CA SER A 72 7.13 44.27 9.79
C SER A 72 7.33 43.58 11.15
N ASP A 73 8.53 43.23 11.59
CA ASP A 73 9.67 44.06 12.05
C ASP A 73 9.64 44.39 13.56
N ASN A 74 10.73 43.96 14.22
CA ASN A 74 11.44 44.61 15.35
C ASN A 74 10.78 44.56 16.75
N THR A 75 11.46 44.48 17.91
CA THR A 75 12.89 44.40 18.34
C THR A 75 12.89 43.96 19.83
N SER A 76 13.95 43.59 20.57
CA SER A 76 15.41 43.39 20.39
C SER A 76 15.98 42.69 21.65
N GLY A 77 17.11 41.96 21.59
CA GLY A 77 17.80 41.52 22.83
C GLY A 77 18.92 40.48 22.61
N ALA A 78 20.17 40.95 22.52
CA ALA A 78 21.36 40.09 22.44
C ALA A 78 22.08 40.03 23.80
N VAL A 79 22.71 38.89 24.10
CA VAL A 79 23.94 38.81 24.91
C VAL A 79 24.82 37.74 24.26
N GLU A 80 26.05 38.12 23.93
CA GLU A 80 27.12 37.23 23.51
C GLU A 80 27.93 36.79 24.74
N GLU A 81 28.52 35.60 24.72
CA GLU A 81 29.81 35.44 25.40
C GLU A 81 30.68 34.41 24.68
N GLU A 82 31.90 34.83 24.35
CA GLU A 82 32.90 34.11 23.59
C GLU A 82 33.90 33.48 24.57
N PHE A 83 34.42 32.27 24.31
CA PHE A 83 35.77 31.93 24.79
C PHE A 83 36.52 31.00 23.83
N GLN A 84 37.69 31.48 23.39
CA GLN A 84 38.60 30.79 22.48
C GLN A 84 39.55 29.86 23.25
N SER A 85 40.05 28.80 22.58
CA SER A 85 41.46 28.41 22.71
C SER A 85 41.97 27.53 21.56
N LYS A 86 43.27 27.70 21.27
CA LYS A 86 44.07 27.06 20.20
C LYS A 86 44.37 25.59 20.61
N SER A 87 44.70 24.63 19.73
CA SER A 87 45.81 24.66 18.74
C SER A 87 45.79 23.43 17.79
N LYS A 88 46.61 23.46 16.72
CA LYS A 88 46.85 22.36 15.75
C LYS A 88 48.28 21.74 15.95
N PRO A 89 48.87 20.96 15.00
CA PRO A 89 48.72 19.49 14.91
C PRO A 89 50.08 18.74 14.82
N ILE A 90 50.14 17.43 15.09
CA ILE A 90 51.30 16.59 14.74
C ILE A 90 50.87 15.23 14.15
N SER A 91 51.54 14.82 13.07
CA SER A 91 51.41 13.52 12.41
C SER A 91 52.38 12.49 13.00
N ILE A 92 52.16 11.20 12.72
CA ILE A 92 53.23 10.23 12.39
C ILE A 92 52.58 8.96 11.81
N ALA A 93 53.28 8.31 10.88
CA ALA A 93 52.87 7.07 10.24
C ALA A 93 53.62 5.86 10.83
N ASN A 94 53.06 4.65 10.65
CA ASN A 94 53.74 3.40 10.26
C ASN A 94 52.68 2.29 10.26
N ALA A 95 52.36 1.63 9.14
CA ALA A 95 53.21 0.69 8.40
C ALA A 95 53.55 -0.57 9.21
N ASN A 96 52.85 -1.68 8.92
CA ASN A 96 53.52 -2.95 8.67
C ASN A 96 52.67 -3.88 7.79
N LYS A 97 53.38 -4.61 6.93
CA LYS A 97 52.88 -5.41 5.82
C LYS A 97 53.67 -6.70 5.82
N LEU A 98 53.04 -7.87 5.87
CA LEU A 98 53.65 -9.13 5.44
C LEU A 98 52.59 -10.18 5.09
N LYS A 99 52.96 -11.05 4.16
CA LYS A 99 52.13 -11.95 3.35
C LYS A 99 53.02 -13.13 2.93
N VAL A 100 52.54 -14.37 2.98
CA VAL A 100 53.00 -15.58 2.22
C VAL A 100 52.05 -16.74 2.64
N SER A 101 51.29 -17.46 1.79
CA SER A 101 51.58 -18.39 0.65
C SER A 101 52.13 -19.77 1.13
N THR A 102 51.80 -20.98 0.64
CA THR A 102 50.97 -21.50 -0.50
C THR A 102 50.64 -23.01 -0.34
N SER A 103 49.83 -23.60 -1.25
CA SER A 103 49.80 -25.03 -1.73
C SER A 103 49.20 -26.12 -0.81
N LEU A 104 48.53 -27.20 -1.26
CA LEU A 104 47.94 -27.73 -2.54
C LEU A 104 46.86 -28.78 -2.13
N GLY A 105 45.97 -29.38 -2.95
CA GLY A 105 45.59 -29.24 -4.36
C GLY A 105 44.82 -30.49 -4.87
N GLY A 106 43.73 -30.36 -5.66
CA GLY A 106 42.94 -31.50 -6.21
C GLY A 106 41.56 -31.13 -6.81
N SER A 107 41.14 -31.82 -7.89
CA SER A 107 39.87 -31.65 -8.65
C SER A 107 39.68 -32.83 -9.63
N PRO A 108 38.55 -33.06 -10.35
CA PRO A 108 37.19 -32.49 -10.30
C PRO A 108 36.13 -33.63 -10.00
N PRO A 109 34.84 -33.71 -10.46
CA PRO A 109 34.24 -33.30 -11.75
C PRO A 109 33.11 -32.24 -11.65
N GLU A 110 32.66 -31.76 -12.81
CA GLU A 110 31.62 -30.74 -12.96
C GLU A 110 30.20 -31.27 -12.72
N GLU A 111 29.35 -30.47 -12.04
CA GLU A 111 27.89 -30.52 -12.22
C GLU A 111 27.38 -29.15 -12.68
N PHE A 112 26.45 -29.17 -13.63
CA PHE A 112 25.86 -27.98 -14.24
C PHE A 112 24.99 -27.20 -13.22
N HIS A 113 25.59 -26.25 -12.52
CA HIS A 113 24.84 -25.20 -11.83
C HIS A 113 24.10 -24.32 -12.85
N LYS A 114 22.86 -24.68 -13.16
CA LYS A 114 21.94 -23.90 -13.99
C LYS A 114 21.57 -22.60 -13.26
N SER A 115 22.43 -21.61 -13.42
CA SER A 115 22.47 -20.39 -12.63
C SER A 115 21.18 -19.58 -12.70
N THR A 116 20.59 -19.30 -11.54
CA THR A 116 19.49 -18.33 -11.32
C THR A 116 19.98 -16.87 -11.45
N MET A 117 20.92 -16.59 -12.35
CA MET A 117 21.41 -15.24 -12.64
C MET A 117 20.32 -14.35 -13.28
N GLY A 118 19.43 -14.93 -14.09
CA GLY A 118 18.38 -14.19 -14.78
C GLY A 118 17.42 -13.45 -13.83
N ALA A 119 16.86 -14.14 -12.84
CA ALA A 119 15.86 -13.57 -11.94
C ALA A 119 16.44 -12.51 -10.99
N ARG A 120 17.61 -12.78 -10.39
CA ARG A 120 18.26 -11.85 -9.44
C ARG A 120 18.78 -10.58 -10.13
N ALA A 121 19.29 -10.69 -11.35
CA ALA A 121 19.72 -9.53 -12.13
C ALA A 121 18.52 -8.61 -12.49
N THR A 122 17.37 -9.19 -12.88
CA THR A 122 16.18 -8.40 -13.19
C THR A 122 15.60 -7.67 -11.97
N ASP A 123 15.70 -8.26 -10.79
CA ASP A 123 15.18 -7.64 -9.56
C ASP A 123 16.10 -6.54 -9.02
N SER A 124 17.42 -6.78 -9.01
CA SER A 124 18.40 -5.72 -8.71
C SER A 124 18.26 -4.52 -9.65
N ALA A 125 18.11 -4.76 -10.97
CA ALA A 125 17.86 -3.70 -11.95
C ALA A 125 16.52 -2.98 -11.74
N ARG A 126 15.49 -3.66 -11.24
CA ARG A 126 14.20 -3.06 -10.86
C ARG A 126 14.35 -2.16 -9.63
N ILE A 127 14.97 -2.66 -8.57
CA ILE A 127 15.25 -1.90 -7.34
C ILE A 127 16.05 -0.64 -7.67
N MET A 128 17.12 -0.73 -8.48
CA MET A 128 17.89 0.45 -8.91
C MET A 128 17.04 1.51 -9.63
N LYS A 129 16.07 1.11 -10.46
CA LYS A 129 15.14 2.06 -11.12
C LYS A 129 14.22 2.76 -10.12
N PHE A 130 13.63 2.03 -9.17
CA PHE A 130 12.80 2.62 -8.12
C PHE A 130 13.62 3.55 -7.22
N THR A 131 14.80 3.12 -6.76
CA THR A 131 15.71 3.94 -5.94
C THR A 131 16.05 5.25 -6.64
N LYS A 132 16.40 5.22 -7.93
CA LYS A 132 16.70 6.42 -8.73
C LYS A 132 15.51 7.39 -8.84
N VAL A 133 14.27 6.89 -8.90
CA VAL A 133 13.06 7.75 -8.95
C VAL A 133 12.71 8.30 -7.55
N LEU A 134 12.91 7.50 -6.50
CA LEU A 134 12.56 7.84 -5.12
C LEU A 134 13.64 8.64 -4.37
N SER A 135 14.83 8.81 -4.96
CA SER A 135 15.93 9.64 -4.45
C SER A 135 15.89 11.09 -4.94
N GLY A 136 14.98 11.44 -5.85
CA GLY A 136 14.81 12.82 -6.31
C GLY A 136 14.13 13.70 -5.26
N THR A 137 14.56 14.95 -5.13
CA THR A 137 13.96 15.97 -4.25
C THR A 137 12.46 16.15 -4.49
N VAL A 138 12.02 15.98 -5.74
CA VAL A 138 10.61 15.84 -6.10
C VAL A 138 10.44 14.55 -6.91
N VAL A 139 9.66 13.61 -6.37
CA VAL A 139 9.35 12.35 -7.05
C VAL A 139 8.36 12.59 -8.19
N ILE A 140 8.75 12.27 -9.41
CA ILE A 140 7.89 12.37 -10.60
C ILE A 140 6.89 11.21 -10.57
N LEU A 141 5.64 11.48 -10.15
CA LEU A 141 4.64 10.46 -9.90
C LEU A 141 4.27 9.63 -11.14
N ASP A 142 4.29 10.20 -12.35
CA ASP A 142 3.95 9.44 -13.57
C ASP A 142 4.99 8.37 -13.90
N LYS A 143 6.29 8.71 -13.76
CA LYS A 143 7.38 7.72 -13.88
C LYS A 143 7.30 6.65 -12.78
N LEU A 144 6.82 7.02 -11.58
CA LEU A 144 6.60 6.05 -10.50
C LEU A 144 5.43 5.11 -10.82
N ARG A 145 4.33 5.63 -11.39
CA ARG A 145 3.18 4.83 -11.86
C ARG A 145 3.59 3.85 -12.96
N GLU A 146 4.35 4.31 -13.97
CA GLU A 146 4.87 3.47 -15.05
C GLU A 146 5.70 2.29 -14.53
N LEU A 147 6.62 2.54 -13.58
CA LEU A 147 7.41 1.48 -12.94
C LEU A 147 6.52 0.53 -12.11
N ALA A 148 5.64 1.09 -11.26
CA ALA A 148 4.76 0.36 -10.36
C ALA A 148 3.72 -0.50 -11.07
N TRP A 149 3.33 -0.17 -12.31
CA TRP A 149 2.41 -0.96 -13.13
C TRP A 149 2.87 -2.42 -13.32
N SER A 150 4.18 -2.65 -13.32
CA SER A 150 4.78 -4.00 -13.42
C SER A 150 5.00 -4.70 -12.07
N GLY A 151 4.50 -4.13 -10.97
CA GLY A 151 4.72 -4.57 -9.59
C GLY A 151 5.87 -3.82 -8.89
N VAL A 152 5.66 -3.53 -7.60
CA VAL A 152 6.62 -2.82 -6.73
C VAL A 152 7.36 -3.82 -5.84
N PRO A 153 8.71 -3.74 -5.71
CA PRO A 153 9.49 -4.55 -4.77
C PRO A 153 8.99 -4.40 -3.34
N ASP A 154 8.95 -5.51 -2.60
CA ASP A 154 8.29 -5.66 -1.30
C ASP A 154 8.72 -4.58 -0.29
N ASN A 155 10.03 -4.45 -0.08
CA ASN A 155 10.66 -3.44 0.79
C ASN A 155 10.45 -1.97 0.35
N MET A 156 9.90 -1.74 -0.84
CA MET A 156 9.61 -0.40 -1.37
C MET A 156 8.11 -0.10 -1.41
N ARG A 157 7.23 -1.11 -1.31
CA ARG A 157 5.76 -0.94 -1.33
C ARG A 157 5.28 0.13 -0.36
N PRO A 158 5.73 0.20 0.91
CA PRO A 158 5.19 1.16 1.88
C PRO A 158 5.36 2.61 1.41
N LYS A 159 6.59 3.04 1.14
CA LYS A 159 6.91 4.37 0.62
C LYS A 159 6.22 4.66 -0.73
N VAL A 160 6.15 3.68 -1.62
CA VAL A 160 5.52 3.85 -2.95
C VAL A 160 4.00 3.97 -2.86
N TRP A 161 3.34 3.20 -1.99
CA TRP A 161 1.89 3.23 -1.80
C TRP A 161 1.45 4.57 -1.20
N ARG A 162 2.13 5.04 -0.14
CA ARG A 162 1.88 6.39 0.43
C ARG A 162 1.98 7.49 -0.63
N LEU A 163 2.93 7.40 -1.56
CA LEU A 163 3.10 8.36 -2.67
C LEU A 163 2.02 8.24 -3.76
N LEU A 164 1.73 7.02 -4.22
CA LEU A 164 0.81 6.78 -5.34
C LEU A 164 -0.65 7.07 -4.98
N LEU A 165 -1.03 6.85 -3.72
CA LEU A 165 -2.35 7.22 -3.17
C LEU A 165 -2.48 8.71 -2.84
N GLY A 166 -1.41 9.50 -3.00
CA GLY A 166 -1.40 10.92 -2.69
C GLY A 166 -1.49 11.25 -1.18
N TYR A 167 -1.17 10.29 -0.31
CA TYR A 167 -1.08 10.51 1.13
C TYR A 167 0.23 11.23 1.51
N ALA A 168 1.36 10.72 1.02
CA ALA A 168 2.67 11.36 1.13
C ALA A 168 2.91 12.33 -0.04
N PRO A 169 3.46 13.54 0.19
CA PRO A 169 3.79 14.46 -0.88
C PRO A 169 4.99 13.96 -1.73
N PRO A 170 5.06 14.32 -3.03
CA PRO A 170 6.16 13.95 -3.90
C PRO A 170 7.48 14.64 -3.52
N ASN A 171 7.42 15.85 -2.95
CA ASN A 171 8.60 16.54 -2.41
C ASN A 171 9.14 15.81 -1.16
N SER A 172 10.45 15.55 -1.11
CA SER A 172 11.12 14.83 -0.02
C SER A 172 11.04 15.57 1.31
N ASP A 173 11.34 16.85 1.28
CA ASP A 173 11.68 17.65 2.47
C ASP A 173 10.44 17.94 3.31
N ARG A 174 9.29 18.02 2.64
CA ARG A 174 7.97 18.17 3.27
C ARG A 174 7.35 16.85 3.73
N ARG A 175 7.91 15.69 3.37
CA ARG A 175 7.25 14.39 3.54
C ARG A 175 7.02 14.02 5.00
N GLU A 176 8.08 13.98 5.80
CA GLU A 176 7.99 13.62 7.22
C GLU A 176 7.13 14.61 8.02
N GLY A 177 7.22 15.91 7.72
CA GLY A 177 6.37 16.92 8.36
C GLY A 177 4.88 16.73 8.06
N VAL A 178 4.53 16.38 6.82
CA VAL A 178 3.15 16.08 6.43
C VAL A 178 2.65 14.78 7.05
N LEU A 179 3.46 13.71 7.04
CA LEU A 179 3.12 12.43 7.65
C LEU A 179 2.90 12.59 9.16
N ARG A 180 3.84 13.24 9.88
CA ARG A 180 3.73 13.50 11.33
C ARG A 180 2.45 14.26 11.68
N ARG A 181 2.15 15.37 11.00
CA ARG A 181 0.90 16.11 11.21
C ARG A 181 -0.33 15.23 10.96
N LYS A 182 -0.30 14.42 9.89
CA LYS A 182 -1.41 13.50 9.57
C LYS A 182 -1.60 12.38 10.59
N ARG A 183 -0.51 11.90 11.20
CA ARG A 183 -0.56 10.92 12.30
C ARG A 183 -1.15 11.51 13.58
N LEU A 184 -0.79 12.74 13.92
CA LEU A 184 -1.44 13.51 15.00
C LEU A 184 -2.94 13.73 14.72
N GLU A 185 -3.32 14.18 13.51
CA GLU A 185 -4.74 14.35 13.12
C GLU A 185 -5.57 13.07 13.21
N TYR A 186 -4.94 11.88 13.11
CA TYR A 186 -5.62 10.60 13.37
C TYR A 186 -5.77 10.33 14.86
N LEU A 187 -4.74 10.57 15.68
CA LEU A 187 -4.82 10.44 17.12
C LEU A 187 -5.86 11.38 17.74
N ASP A 188 -5.91 12.64 17.30
CA ASP A 188 -6.93 13.62 17.70
C ASP A 188 -8.35 13.09 17.37
N CYS A 189 -8.50 12.47 16.19
CA CYS A 189 -9.76 11.85 15.75
C CYS A 189 -10.14 10.62 16.59
N ILE A 190 -9.18 9.78 16.99
CA ILE A 190 -9.42 8.64 17.86
C ILE A 190 -9.83 9.12 19.26
N SER A 191 -9.12 10.10 19.82
CA SER A 191 -9.47 10.71 21.11
C SER A 191 -10.83 11.41 21.10
N GLN A 192 -11.26 11.95 19.96
CA GLN A 192 -12.54 12.67 19.86
C GLN A 192 -13.76 11.75 19.69
N TYR A 193 -13.62 10.62 18.98
CA TYR A 193 -14.76 9.80 18.56
C TYR A 193 -14.73 8.35 19.06
N TYR A 194 -13.54 7.77 19.30
CA TYR A 194 -13.39 6.36 19.67
C TYR A 194 -13.08 6.18 21.17
N ASP A 195 -12.21 7.00 21.76
CA ASP A 195 -11.87 6.92 23.19
C ASP A 195 -12.88 7.67 24.09
N ILE A 196 -14.18 7.59 23.76
CA ILE A 196 -15.29 8.17 24.53
C ILE A 196 -16.08 7.09 25.30
N PRO A 197 -16.77 7.43 26.41
CA PRO A 197 -17.65 6.50 27.12
C PRO A 197 -18.84 6.05 26.27
N ASP A 198 -19.31 4.80 26.45
CA ASP A 198 -20.49 4.29 25.76
C ASP A 198 -21.77 5.08 26.05
N THR A 199 -21.84 5.77 27.19
CA THR A 199 -22.96 6.66 27.56
C THR A 199 -23.03 7.94 26.73
N GLU A 200 -21.97 8.29 26.00
CA GLU A 200 -21.91 9.46 25.12
C GLU A 200 -22.16 9.10 23.65
N ARG A 201 -22.22 7.79 23.33
CA ARG A 201 -22.53 7.30 21.98
C ARG A 201 -24.04 7.32 21.72
N SER A 202 -24.40 7.65 20.49
CA SER A 202 -25.73 7.40 19.95
C SER A 202 -25.96 5.90 19.69
N ASP A 203 -27.23 5.48 19.64
CA ASP A 203 -27.59 4.09 19.32
C ASP A 203 -27.01 3.65 17.96
N ASP A 204 -26.96 4.55 16.97
CA ASP A 204 -26.36 4.29 15.65
C ASP A 204 -24.85 4.04 15.73
N GLU A 205 -24.13 4.79 16.57
CA GLU A 205 -22.69 4.58 16.82
C GLU A 205 -22.41 3.27 17.56
N VAL A 206 -23.25 2.91 18.54
CA VAL A 206 -23.16 1.62 19.25
C VAL A 206 -23.41 0.47 18.29
N ASN A 207 -24.45 0.55 17.45
CA ASN A 207 -24.75 -0.45 16.43
C ASN A 207 -23.62 -0.59 15.39
N MET A 208 -23.05 0.53 14.95
CA MET A 208 -21.91 0.56 14.02
C MET A 208 -20.66 -0.09 14.64
N LEU A 209 -20.32 0.27 15.88
CA LEU A 209 -19.16 -0.31 16.58
C LEU A 209 -19.37 -1.81 16.83
N HIS A 210 -20.58 -2.23 17.20
CA HIS A 210 -20.94 -3.64 17.36
C HIS A 210 -20.77 -4.44 16.04
N GLN A 211 -21.20 -3.89 14.91
CA GLN A 211 -21.02 -4.52 13.60
C GLN A 211 -19.53 -4.66 13.24
N ILE A 212 -18.73 -3.62 13.46
CA ILE A 212 -17.27 -3.67 13.24
C ILE A 212 -16.63 -4.72 14.16
N GLY A 213 -17.03 -4.78 15.44
CA GLY A 213 -16.54 -5.78 16.41
C GLY A 213 -16.90 -7.22 16.05
N ILE A 214 -17.97 -7.45 15.28
CA ILE A 214 -18.32 -8.76 14.70
C ILE A 214 -17.51 -9.07 13.43
N ASP A 215 -17.15 -8.06 12.64
CA ASP A 215 -16.45 -8.24 11.36
C ASP A 215 -14.93 -8.35 11.52
N CYS A 216 -14.33 -7.63 12.47
CA CYS A 216 -12.88 -7.67 12.72
C CYS A 216 -12.33 -9.09 13.00
N PRO A 217 -12.90 -9.92 13.91
CA PRO A 217 -12.41 -11.28 14.12
C PRO A 217 -12.60 -12.20 12.92
N ARG A 218 -13.59 -11.93 12.06
CA ARG A 218 -13.92 -12.70 10.86
C ARG A 218 -13.13 -12.24 9.63
N THR A 219 -12.32 -11.19 9.75
CA THR A 219 -11.52 -10.63 8.66
C THR A 219 -10.26 -11.48 8.45
N VAL A 220 -10.10 -12.04 7.25
CA VAL A 220 -8.97 -12.93 6.86
C VAL A 220 -8.74 -14.06 7.91
N PRO A 221 -9.72 -14.96 8.13
CA PRO A 221 -9.71 -15.91 9.24
C PRO A 221 -8.60 -16.96 9.12
N ASP A 222 -8.14 -17.25 7.91
CA ASP A 222 -7.10 -18.26 7.63
C ASP A 222 -5.68 -17.80 7.97
N VAL A 223 -5.47 -16.54 8.37
CA VAL A 223 -4.15 -15.97 8.68
C VAL A 223 -4.06 -15.62 10.17
N PRO A 224 -3.25 -16.36 10.97
CA PRO A 224 -3.19 -16.20 12.43
C PRO A 224 -2.86 -14.79 12.92
N PHE A 225 -2.12 -14.01 12.13
CA PHE A 225 -1.82 -12.61 12.44
C PHE A 225 -3.10 -11.76 12.69
N PHE A 226 -4.15 -11.92 11.88
CA PHE A 226 -5.41 -11.18 12.04
C PHE A 226 -6.26 -11.66 13.23
N GLN A 227 -5.90 -12.79 13.82
CA GLN A 227 -6.54 -13.33 15.03
C GLN A 227 -5.92 -12.75 16.32
N GLN A 228 -4.86 -11.94 16.23
CA GLN A 228 -4.30 -11.23 17.37
C GLN A 228 -5.22 -10.08 17.80
N GLN A 229 -5.56 -10.02 19.09
CA GLN A 229 -6.46 -8.99 19.64
C GLN A 229 -6.01 -7.55 19.36
N GLN A 230 -4.69 -7.31 19.31
CA GLN A 230 -4.12 -6.00 18.97
C GLN A 230 -4.40 -5.61 17.51
N VAL A 231 -4.28 -6.55 16.56
CA VAL A 231 -4.62 -6.34 15.14
C VAL A 231 -6.11 -6.02 14.99
N GLN A 232 -6.98 -6.80 15.65
CA GLN A 232 -8.43 -6.58 15.61
C GLN A 232 -8.81 -5.20 16.17
N LYS A 233 -8.19 -4.78 17.28
CA LYS A 233 -8.39 -3.43 17.85
C LYS A 233 -7.87 -2.31 16.93
N SER A 234 -6.76 -2.53 16.23
CA SER A 234 -6.26 -1.59 15.21
C SER A 234 -7.21 -1.47 14.02
N LEU A 235 -7.74 -2.59 13.51
CA LEU A 235 -8.76 -2.59 12.46
C LEU A 235 -10.03 -1.86 12.92
N GLU A 236 -10.51 -2.15 14.13
CA GLU A 236 -11.71 -1.53 14.70
C GLU A 236 -11.58 0.00 14.79
N ARG A 237 -10.47 0.51 15.33
CA ARG A 237 -10.18 1.96 15.36
C ARG A 237 -10.15 2.59 13.97
N ILE A 238 -9.44 2.01 13.02
CA ILE A 238 -9.33 2.52 11.65
C ILE A 238 -10.72 2.58 10.99
N LEU A 239 -11.50 1.50 11.12
CA LEU A 239 -12.83 1.37 10.49
C LEU A 239 -13.85 2.31 11.13
N TYR A 240 -13.89 2.38 12.45
CA TYR A 240 -14.81 3.27 13.17
C TYR A 240 -14.49 4.74 12.89
N ALA A 241 -13.22 5.15 12.97
CA ALA A 241 -12.78 6.51 12.67
C ALA A 241 -13.07 6.92 11.21
N TRP A 242 -13.01 5.98 10.27
CA TRP A 242 -13.44 6.24 8.90
C TRP A 242 -14.96 6.37 8.81
N ALA A 243 -15.71 5.39 9.34
CA ALA A 243 -17.16 5.32 9.20
C ALA A 243 -17.88 6.52 9.82
N ILE A 244 -17.52 6.94 11.04
CA ILE A 244 -18.14 8.10 11.72
C ILE A 244 -17.94 9.42 10.96
N ARG A 245 -16.85 9.53 10.19
CA ARG A 245 -16.54 10.70 9.36
C ARG A 245 -17.17 10.67 7.97
N HIS A 246 -17.83 9.56 7.60
CA HIS A 246 -18.49 9.38 6.31
C HIS A 246 -19.95 8.92 6.51
N PRO A 247 -20.81 9.70 7.19
CA PRO A 247 -22.17 9.28 7.58
C PRO A 247 -23.11 8.96 6.40
N ALA A 248 -22.78 9.38 5.17
CA ALA A 248 -23.51 8.99 3.96
C ALA A 248 -23.29 7.51 3.54
N SER A 249 -22.26 6.86 4.12
CA SER A 249 -21.94 5.44 3.96
C SER A 249 -22.01 4.67 5.27
N GLY A 250 -21.55 5.28 6.38
CA GLY A 250 -21.33 4.57 7.64
C GLY A 250 -20.31 3.45 7.49
N TYR A 251 -20.43 2.40 8.33
CA TYR A 251 -19.69 1.16 8.11
C TYR A 251 -20.49 0.23 7.18
N VAL A 252 -19.78 -0.40 6.23
CA VAL A 252 -20.33 -1.39 5.31
C VAL A 252 -19.40 -2.59 5.27
N GLN A 253 -19.95 -3.78 5.47
CA GLN A 253 -19.20 -5.03 5.39
C GLN A 253 -18.46 -5.14 4.04
N GLY A 254 -17.18 -5.49 4.09
CA GLY A 254 -16.24 -5.47 2.97
C GLY A 254 -15.26 -4.28 3.01
N ILE A 255 -15.54 -3.21 3.76
CA ILE A 255 -14.54 -2.15 4.01
C ILE A 255 -13.42 -2.67 4.92
N ASN A 256 -13.73 -3.59 5.85
CA ASN A 256 -12.75 -4.30 6.67
C ASN A 256 -11.65 -4.97 5.82
N ASP A 257 -12.03 -5.67 4.75
CA ASP A 257 -11.10 -6.35 3.87
C ASP A 257 -10.18 -5.38 3.12
N LEU A 258 -10.64 -4.15 2.83
CA LEU A 258 -9.84 -3.11 2.18
C LEU A 258 -8.74 -2.51 3.08
N VAL A 259 -8.86 -2.61 4.41
CA VAL A 259 -7.81 -2.15 5.34
C VAL A 259 -6.64 -3.13 5.37
N THR A 260 -6.92 -4.43 5.25
CA THR A 260 -5.94 -5.50 5.44
C THR A 260 -4.66 -5.37 4.60
N PRO A 261 -4.67 -4.96 3.31
CA PRO A 261 -3.44 -4.86 2.52
C PRO A 261 -2.61 -3.66 2.94
N PHE A 262 -3.22 -2.57 3.40
CA PHE A 262 -2.50 -1.41 3.93
C PHE A 262 -1.78 -1.76 5.23
N LEU A 263 -2.48 -2.47 6.13
CA LEU A 263 -1.93 -2.88 7.41
C LEU A 263 -0.71 -3.80 7.22
N VAL A 264 -0.83 -4.85 6.40
CA VAL A 264 0.29 -5.77 6.09
C VAL A 264 1.44 -5.04 5.40
N VAL A 265 1.17 -4.15 4.44
CA VAL A 265 2.23 -3.39 3.76
C VAL A 265 2.96 -2.47 4.72
N PHE A 266 2.28 -1.67 5.55
CA PHE A 266 2.97 -0.73 6.43
C PHE A 266 3.65 -1.41 7.63
N LEU A 267 3.14 -2.54 8.10
CA LEU A 267 3.85 -3.38 9.09
C LEU A 267 5.12 -4.03 8.52
N SER A 268 5.21 -4.25 7.19
CA SER A 268 6.43 -4.77 6.56
C SER A 268 7.60 -3.78 6.51
N GLU A 269 7.47 -2.57 7.08
CA GLU A 269 8.62 -1.70 7.40
C GLU A 269 9.27 -2.06 8.75
N HIS A 270 8.58 -2.82 9.59
CA HIS A 270 8.96 -3.12 10.97
C HIS A 270 9.17 -4.62 11.24
N PHE A 271 8.64 -5.50 10.39
CA PHE A 271 8.86 -6.95 10.46
C PHE A 271 9.59 -7.49 9.22
N GLU A 272 10.38 -8.54 9.44
CA GLU A 272 11.00 -9.34 8.39
C GLU A 272 10.37 -10.75 8.34
N GLY A 273 10.50 -11.43 7.21
CA GLY A 273 10.01 -12.81 7.05
C GLY A 273 8.49 -12.94 6.89
N ASP A 274 7.98 -14.15 7.15
CA ASP A 274 6.58 -14.52 6.89
C ASP A 274 5.63 -14.00 7.97
N ILE A 275 4.43 -13.56 7.54
CA ILE A 275 3.39 -12.92 8.36
C ILE A 275 2.91 -13.80 9.52
N ASP A 276 2.96 -15.12 9.34
CA ASP A 276 2.61 -16.10 10.38
C ASP A 276 3.51 -16.00 11.64
N ASN A 277 4.67 -15.35 11.54
CA ASN A 277 5.60 -15.14 12.65
C ASN A 277 5.54 -13.71 13.24
N TRP A 278 4.73 -12.81 12.69
CA TRP A 278 4.66 -11.42 13.16
C TRP A 278 3.82 -11.31 14.44
N SER A 279 4.27 -10.53 15.41
CA SER A 279 3.57 -10.27 16.67
C SER A 279 3.45 -8.77 16.89
N MET A 280 2.24 -8.23 16.95
CA MET A 280 2.04 -6.79 17.22
C MET A 280 2.63 -6.36 18.57
N SER A 281 2.77 -7.29 19.52
CA SER A 281 3.36 -7.02 20.84
C SER A 281 4.84 -6.68 20.80
N ASP A 282 5.50 -6.90 19.67
CA ASP A 282 6.93 -6.62 19.46
C ASP A 282 7.16 -5.14 19.06
N LEU A 283 6.08 -4.39 18.79
CA LEU A 283 6.09 -2.98 18.43
C LEU A 283 5.67 -2.08 19.61
N SER A 284 6.17 -0.85 19.65
CA SER A 284 5.67 0.16 20.57
C SER A 284 4.30 0.69 20.13
N SER A 285 3.52 1.21 21.10
CA SER A 285 2.24 1.90 20.86
C SER A 285 2.37 3.05 19.85
N ASP A 286 3.51 3.74 19.83
CA ASP A 286 3.77 4.83 18.90
C ASP A 286 3.97 4.33 17.47
N ILE A 287 4.60 3.17 17.28
CA ILE A 287 4.74 2.57 15.94
C ILE A 287 3.37 2.09 15.46
N ILE A 288 2.61 1.41 16.32
CA ILE A 288 1.26 0.90 16.00
C ILE A 288 0.33 2.05 15.59
N SER A 289 0.27 3.14 16.39
CA SER A 289 -0.59 4.29 16.07
C SER A 289 -0.16 5.05 14.81
N ASN A 290 1.14 5.15 14.52
CA ASN A 290 1.64 5.71 13.27
C ASN A 290 1.24 4.85 12.05
N ILE A 291 1.26 3.52 12.17
CA ILE A 291 0.83 2.58 11.14
C ILE A 291 -0.69 2.65 10.93
N GLU A 292 -1.47 2.71 12.01
CA GLU A 292 -2.92 2.87 11.93
C GLU A 292 -3.31 4.15 11.20
N ALA A 293 -2.68 5.29 11.53
CA ALA A 293 -2.91 6.54 10.83
C ALA A 293 -2.57 6.45 9.34
N ASP A 294 -1.44 5.83 8.99
CA ASP A 294 -1.03 5.61 7.60
C ASP A 294 -2.06 4.74 6.85
N CYS A 295 -2.58 3.69 7.49
CA CYS A 295 -3.67 2.85 6.97
C CYS A 295 -4.94 3.66 6.76
N TYR A 296 -5.39 4.40 7.78
CA TYR A 296 -6.59 5.23 7.74
C TYR A 296 -6.55 6.27 6.60
N TRP A 297 -5.43 6.98 6.43
CA TRP A 297 -5.32 7.98 5.36
C TRP A 297 -5.21 7.35 3.96
N CYS A 298 -4.56 6.19 3.83
CA CYS A 298 -4.48 5.46 2.56
C CYS A 298 -5.82 4.82 2.17
N LEU A 299 -6.54 4.24 3.14
CA LEU A 299 -7.92 3.77 2.99
C LEU A 299 -8.85 4.92 2.55
N SER A 300 -8.78 6.05 3.24
CA SER A 300 -9.56 7.26 2.90
C SER A 300 -9.31 7.68 1.44
N LYS A 301 -8.04 7.69 1.00
CA LYS A 301 -7.67 8.03 -0.38
C LYS A 301 -8.12 7.00 -1.42
N LEU A 302 -8.21 5.73 -1.06
CA LEU A 302 -8.79 4.70 -1.92
C LEU A 302 -10.32 4.88 -2.04
N LEU A 303 -11.00 5.08 -0.91
CA LEU A 303 -12.45 5.21 -0.83
C LEU A 303 -12.97 6.52 -1.45
N ASP A 304 -12.18 7.61 -1.44
CA ASP A 304 -12.45 8.84 -2.20
C ASP A 304 -12.76 8.57 -3.69
N GLY A 305 -12.14 7.54 -4.28
CA GLY A 305 -12.35 7.15 -5.68
C GLY A 305 -13.59 6.27 -5.94
N MET A 306 -14.27 5.81 -4.89
CA MET A 306 -15.36 4.82 -4.97
C MET A 306 -16.45 5.03 -3.91
N GLN A 307 -16.64 6.27 -3.41
CA GLN A 307 -17.61 6.58 -2.36
C GLN A 307 -19.03 6.07 -2.67
N ASP A 308 -19.44 6.18 -3.94
CA ASP A 308 -20.74 5.71 -4.47
C ASP A 308 -20.95 4.19 -4.44
N HIS A 309 -19.90 3.41 -4.13
CA HIS A 309 -19.99 1.96 -3.93
C HIS A 309 -20.51 1.61 -2.53
N TYR A 310 -20.40 2.53 -1.57
CA TYR A 310 -20.69 2.31 -0.15
C TYR A 310 -21.83 3.19 0.40
N THR A 311 -22.32 4.15 -0.37
CA THR A 311 -23.54 4.90 -0.01
C THR A 311 -24.80 4.02 -0.15
N PHE A 312 -25.92 4.49 0.42
CA PHE A 312 -27.21 3.80 0.38
C PHE A 312 -27.58 3.23 -1.01
N ALA A 313 -28.04 1.98 -1.03
CA ALA A 313 -28.33 1.17 -2.22
C ALA A 313 -27.13 0.88 -3.16
N GLN A 314 -25.90 1.25 -2.81
CA GLN A 314 -24.65 0.93 -3.51
C GLN A 314 -24.68 1.19 -5.04
N PRO A 315 -25.08 2.39 -5.50
CA PRO A 315 -25.30 2.68 -6.92
C PRO A 315 -24.03 2.54 -7.79
N GLY A 316 -22.85 2.72 -7.20
CA GLY A 316 -21.55 2.46 -7.85
C GLY A 316 -21.34 1.00 -8.22
N ILE A 317 -21.65 0.08 -7.30
CA ILE A 317 -21.60 -1.38 -7.52
C ILE A 317 -22.57 -1.77 -8.63
N GLN A 318 -23.81 -1.26 -8.60
CA GLN A 318 -24.81 -1.55 -9.64
C GLN A 318 -24.32 -1.09 -11.03
N ARG A 319 -23.74 0.12 -11.13
CA ARG A 319 -23.12 0.63 -12.37
C ARG A 319 -21.95 -0.23 -12.83
N LEU A 320 -21.12 -0.73 -11.92
CA LEU A 320 -19.97 -1.57 -12.24
C LEU A 320 -20.43 -2.95 -12.78
N VAL A 321 -21.41 -3.58 -12.13
CA VAL A 321 -22.03 -4.84 -12.58
C VAL A 321 -22.67 -4.67 -13.96
N PHE A 322 -23.38 -3.56 -14.22
CA PHE A 322 -23.94 -3.28 -15.53
C PHE A 322 -22.87 -3.09 -16.62
N LYS A 323 -21.80 -2.32 -16.33
CA LYS A 323 -20.65 -2.16 -17.25
C LYS A 323 -19.96 -3.50 -17.53
N LEU A 324 -19.78 -4.35 -16.52
CA LEU A 324 -19.20 -5.68 -16.67
C LEU A 324 -20.09 -6.57 -17.55
N LYS A 325 -21.41 -6.59 -17.32
CA LYS A 325 -22.39 -7.32 -18.14
C LYS A 325 -22.30 -6.91 -19.62
N GLU A 326 -22.23 -5.61 -19.91
CA GLU A 326 -22.06 -5.10 -21.28
C GLU A 326 -20.69 -5.43 -21.90
N LEU A 327 -19.63 -5.45 -21.10
CA LEU A 327 -18.28 -5.80 -21.57
C LEU A 327 -18.18 -7.30 -21.91
N VAL A 328 -18.72 -8.18 -21.05
CA VAL A 328 -18.81 -9.62 -21.33
C VAL A 328 -19.65 -9.86 -22.59
N ARG A 329 -20.79 -9.18 -22.75
CA ARG A 329 -21.63 -9.27 -23.96
C ARG A 329 -20.88 -8.98 -25.27
N ARG A 330 -19.92 -8.05 -25.24
CA ARG A 330 -19.14 -7.62 -26.41
C ARG A 330 -17.94 -8.52 -26.71
N ILE A 331 -17.31 -9.09 -25.67
CA ILE A 331 -16.08 -9.89 -25.81
C ILE A 331 -16.38 -11.38 -25.94
N ASP A 332 -17.33 -11.90 -25.17
CA ASP A 332 -17.72 -13.31 -25.15
C ASP A 332 -19.25 -13.45 -25.03
N GLY A 333 -19.90 -13.40 -26.19
CA GLY A 333 -21.35 -13.59 -26.30
C GLY A 333 -21.83 -14.98 -25.83
N ASN A 334 -20.98 -16.01 -25.84
CA ASN A 334 -21.37 -17.37 -25.43
C ASN A 334 -21.42 -17.48 -23.91
N THR A 335 -20.39 -16.98 -23.21
CA THR A 335 -20.43 -16.81 -21.75
C THR A 335 -21.55 -15.86 -21.34
N PHE A 336 -21.77 -14.76 -22.06
CA PHE A 336 -22.89 -13.86 -21.80
C PHE A 336 -24.25 -14.57 -21.84
N LEU A 337 -24.54 -15.32 -22.91
CA LEU A 337 -25.81 -16.03 -23.07
C LEU A 337 -26.02 -17.07 -21.96
N ARG A 338 -24.99 -17.86 -21.63
CA ARG A 338 -25.05 -18.87 -20.55
C ARG A 338 -25.19 -18.28 -19.16
N THR A 339 -24.61 -17.11 -18.88
CA THR A 339 -24.64 -16.51 -17.54
C THR A 339 -25.82 -15.56 -17.33
N PHE A 340 -26.29 -14.86 -18.36
CA PHE A 340 -27.26 -13.76 -18.23
C PHE A 340 -28.56 -13.91 -19.02
N CYS A 341 -28.66 -14.86 -19.96
CA CYS A 341 -29.89 -15.09 -20.74
C CYS A 341 -30.52 -16.47 -20.47
N PHE A 342 -29.69 -17.47 -20.21
CA PHE A 342 -30.10 -18.82 -19.82
C PHE A 342 -29.46 -19.19 -18.48
N PRO A 343 -29.80 -18.49 -17.37
CA PRO A 343 -29.38 -18.95 -16.05
C PRO A 343 -29.86 -20.41 -15.91
N PRO A 344 -29.01 -21.35 -15.47
CA PRO A 344 -29.42 -22.72 -15.29
C PRO A 344 -30.59 -22.75 -14.32
N SER A 345 -31.72 -23.33 -14.75
CA SER A 345 -32.83 -23.64 -13.85
C SER A 345 -32.25 -24.39 -12.66
N ILE A 346 -32.45 -23.87 -11.47
CA ILE A 346 -32.08 -24.56 -10.24
C ILE A 346 -33.04 -25.75 -10.14
N VAL A 347 -32.51 -26.96 -10.34
CA VAL A 347 -33.18 -28.26 -10.18
C VAL A 347 -32.85 -28.80 -8.80
#